data_AF-A0A530M4K9-F1
#
_entry.id   AF-A0A530M4K9-F1
#
_cell.length_a   1.000
_cell.length_b   1.000
_cell.length_c   1.000
_cell.angle_alpha   90.00
_cell.angle_beta   90.00
_cell.angle_gamma   90.00
#
_symmetry.space_group_name_H-M   'P 1'
#
loop_
_entity.id
_entity.type
_entity.pdbx_description
1 polymer ?
#
loop_
_entity_poly.entity_id
_entity_poly.type
_entity_poly.pdbx_seq_one_letter_code
_entity_poly.pdbx_strand_id
1 'polypeptide(L)'
;TVMLGLMSRPPDPAIVGDRWRSMWLNRLENEPYLLEEWLQHKRRDDFWKHGSICENFDDFTVPALVISGWADGYRSTPLKALVGTKGRTKAIIGPWGHLYPHYALPKPRMDYH
;
A
#
# COMPACT_ATOMS: atom_id res chain seq x y z
N THR A 1 -3.61 -5.55 15.73
CA THR A 1 -3.53 -6.99 15.44
C THR A 1 -3.42 -7.33 13.96
N VAL A 2 -4.12 -6.64 13.04
CA VAL A 2 -4.06 -6.94 11.58
C VAL A 2 -2.66 -6.79 10.97
N MET A 3 -1.94 -5.69 11.27
CA MET A 3 -0.59 -5.47 10.72
C MET A 3 0.42 -6.52 11.20
N LEU A 4 0.43 -6.84 12.49
CA LEU A 4 1.26 -7.94 13.03
C LEU A 4 1.00 -9.25 12.28
N GLY A 5 -0.27 -9.64 12.14
CA GLY A 5 -0.63 -10.86 11.41
C GLY A 5 -0.23 -10.85 9.92
N LEU A 6 -0.12 -9.67 9.28
CA LEU A 6 0.38 -9.55 7.90
C LEU A 6 1.91 -9.69 7.81
N MET A 7 2.64 -9.06 8.73
CA MET A 7 4.10 -9.04 8.74
C MET A 7 4.69 -10.41 9.11
N SER A 8 4.01 -11.14 9.99
CA SER A 8 4.36 -12.50 10.39
C SER A 8 4.01 -13.59 9.36
N ARG A 9 3.50 -13.25 8.16
CA ARG A 9 3.15 -14.25 7.13
C ARG A 9 4.39 -14.94 6.54
N PRO A 10 4.31 -16.26 6.24
CA PRO A 10 5.37 -16.94 5.50
C PRO A 10 5.48 -16.41 4.06
N PRO A 11 6.67 -16.46 3.45
CA PRO A 11 6.81 -16.23 2.02
C PRO A 11 6.15 -17.37 1.22
N ASP A 12 5.75 -17.09 -0.02
CA ASP A 12 5.13 -18.09 -0.89
C ASP A 12 6.14 -19.19 -1.29
N PRO A 13 5.88 -20.48 -0.98
CA PRO A 13 6.74 -21.59 -1.38
C PRO A 13 6.94 -21.70 -2.90
N ALA A 14 5.98 -21.25 -3.72
CA ALA A 14 6.12 -21.23 -5.17
C ALA A 14 7.23 -20.26 -5.64
N ILE A 15 7.56 -19.25 -4.83
CA ILE A 15 8.59 -18.24 -5.14
C ILE A 15 9.95 -18.65 -4.57
N VAL A 16 9.98 -19.15 -3.32
CA VAL A 16 11.25 -19.38 -2.59
C VAL A 16 11.63 -20.86 -2.39
N GLY A 17 10.77 -21.78 -2.83
CA GLY A 17 10.97 -23.22 -2.73
C GLY A 17 11.01 -23.73 -1.29
N ASP A 18 11.70 -24.85 -1.06
CA ASP A 18 11.77 -25.54 0.24
C ASP A 18 12.36 -24.69 1.37
N ARG A 19 13.06 -23.60 1.04
CA ARG A 19 13.60 -22.64 2.01
C ARG A 19 12.54 -21.77 2.68
N TRP A 20 11.29 -21.81 2.23
CA TRP A 20 10.21 -20.96 2.76
C TRP A 20 10.11 -21.04 4.29
N ARG A 21 10.26 -22.24 4.86
CA ARG A 21 10.08 -22.48 6.30
C ARG A 21 11.23 -21.89 7.11
N SER A 22 12.48 -22.12 6.71
CA SER A 22 13.63 -21.56 7.42
C SER A 22 13.67 -20.04 7.32
N MET A 23 13.35 -19.47 6.14
CA MET A 23 13.21 -18.02 5.96
C MET A 23 12.11 -17.42 6.83
N TRP A 24 10.96 -18.11 6.92
CA TRP A 24 9.85 -17.64 7.75
C TRP A 24 10.22 -17.63 9.24
N LEU A 25 10.79 -18.72 9.76
CA LEU A 25 11.18 -18.80 11.17
C LEU A 25 12.25 -17.74 11.51
N ASN A 26 13.26 -17.58 10.66
CA ASN A 26 14.25 -16.53 10.84
C ASN A 26 13.62 -15.13 10.87
N ARG A 27 12.65 -14.85 9.99
CA ARG A 27 11.92 -13.58 10.00
C ARG A 27 11.07 -13.37 11.25
N LEU A 28 10.40 -14.41 11.76
CA LEU A 28 9.62 -14.33 12.99
C LEU A 28 10.50 -14.06 14.22
N GLU A 29 11.65 -14.74 14.31
CA GLU A 29 12.62 -14.53 15.40
C GLU A 29 13.20 -13.11 15.40
N ASN A 30 13.27 -12.48 14.23
CA ASN A 30 13.86 -11.15 14.04
C ASN A 30 12.80 -10.08 13.71
N GLU A 31 11.51 -10.35 13.91
CA GLU A 31 10.44 -9.42 13.57
C GLU A 31 10.47 -8.21 14.52
N PRO A 32 10.60 -6.97 14.01
CA PRO A 32 10.62 -5.79 14.87
C PRO A 32 9.24 -5.55 15.49
N TYR A 33 9.22 -5.12 16.76
CA TYR A 33 7.97 -4.74 17.43
C TYR A 33 7.55 -3.31 17.04
N LEU A 34 7.00 -3.18 15.83
CA LEU A 34 6.68 -1.86 15.24
C LEU A 34 5.65 -1.04 16.01
N LEU A 35 4.79 -1.68 16.82
CA LEU A 35 3.76 -0.95 17.57
C LEU A 35 4.38 0.06 18.55
N GLU A 36 5.47 -0.31 19.22
CA GLU A 36 6.16 0.60 20.14
C GLU A 36 6.71 1.83 19.40
N GLU A 37 7.43 1.61 18.29
CA GLU A 37 7.98 2.67 17.45
C GLU A 37 6.87 3.60 16.92
N TRP A 38 5.80 3.04 16.36
CA TRP A 38 4.69 3.81 15.80
C TRP A 38 3.97 4.66 16.85
N LEU A 39 3.92 4.22 18.11
CA LEU A 39 3.34 4.99 19.20
C LEU A 39 4.18 6.21 19.60
N GLN A 40 5.47 6.24 19.27
CA GLN A 40 6.31 7.44 19.41
C GLN A 40 6.00 8.46 18.29
N HIS A 41 5.64 7.99 17.10
CA HIS A 41 5.35 8.81 15.92
C HIS A 41 3.85 9.09 15.71
N LYS A 42 3.16 9.66 16.71
CA LYS A 42 1.69 9.89 16.65
C LYS A 42 1.24 10.92 15.61
N ARG A 43 2.15 11.74 15.09
CA ARG A 43 1.87 12.82 14.14
C ARG A 43 2.73 12.63 12.89
N ARG A 44 2.38 13.31 11.80
CA ARG A 44 3.21 13.33 10.59
C ARG A 44 4.53 14.06 10.86
N ASP A 45 5.57 13.29 11.11
CA ASP A 45 6.96 13.72 11.30
C ASP A 45 7.86 13.06 10.24
N ASP A 46 9.17 13.21 10.38
CA ASP A 46 10.13 12.75 9.38
C ASP A 46 10.12 11.22 9.21
N PHE A 47 9.73 10.48 10.25
CA PHE A 47 9.49 9.04 10.17
C PHE A 47 8.40 8.71 9.15
N TRP A 48 7.26 9.41 9.14
CA TRP A 48 6.19 9.13 8.18
C TRP A 48 6.36 9.81 6.81
N LYS A 49 7.08 10.93 6.75
CA LYS A 49 7.24 11.68 5.50
C LYS A 49 7.99 10.89 4.43
N HIS A 50 9.00 10.12 4.82
CA HIS A 50 9.83 9.36 3.87
C HIS A 50 9.02 8.40 2.99
N GLY A 51 7.84 7.96 3.45
CA GLY A 51 7.05 6.91 2.81
C GLY A 51 6.02 7.43 1.80
N SER A 52 6.03 8.73 1.49
CA SER A 52 5.01 9.33 0.65
C SER A 52 5.60 10.25 -0.41
N ILE A 53 5.19 10.05 -1.66
CA ILE A 53 5.52 10.96 -2.76
C ILE A 53 4.88 12.34 -2.62
N CYS A 54 3.94 12.53 -1.68
CA CYS A 54 3.31 13.83 -1.48
C CYS A 54 4.27 14.92 -0.96
N GLU A 55 5.46 14.54 -0.49
CA GLU A 55 6.49 15.49 -0.10
C GLU A 55 7.09 16.21 -1.31
N ASN A 56 7.22 15.52 -2.44
CA ASN A 56 7.68 16.10 -3.69
C ASN A 56 7.19 15.30 -4.91
N PHE A 57 6.12 15.78 -5.55
CA PHE A 57 5.60 15.14 -6.76
C PHE A 57 6.45 15.36 -8.01
N ASP A 58 7.39 16.30 -7.99
CA ASP A 58 8.29 16.52 -9.14
C ASP A 58 9.33 15.42 -9.28
N ASP A 59 9.66 14.69 -8.20
CA ASP A 59 10.50 13.49 -8.24
C ASP A 59 9.80 12.29 -8.90
N PHE A 60 8.46 12.34 -9.00
CA PHE A 60 7.65 11.35 -9.69
C PHE A 60 7.48 11.72 -11.17
N THR A 61 8.45 11.27 -11.98
CA THR A 61 8.56 11.59 -13.42
C THR A 61 7.87 10.57 -14.33
N VAL A 62 7.54 9.39 -13.83
CA VAL A 62 6.93 8.30 -14.60
C VAL A 62 5.41 8.51 -14.70
N PRO A 63 4.81 8.51 -15.90
CA PRO A 63 3.36 8.53 -16.04
C PRO A 63 2.72 7.33 -15.34
N ALA A 64 1.62 7.55 -14.63
CA ALA A 64 0.97 6.50 -13.85
C ALA A 64 -0.55 6.54 -13.95
N LEU A 65 -1.15 5.37 -13.72
CA LEU A 65 -2.57 5.22 -13.47
C LEU A 65 -2.76 4.88 -11.99
N VAL A 66 -3.35 5.80 -11.23
CA VAL A 66 -3.63 5.59 -9.80
C VAL A 66 -5.07 5.15 -9.62
N ILE A 67 -5.26 3.96 -9.06
CA ILE A 67 -6.58 3.34 -8.89
C ILE A 67 -6.89 3.25 -7.38
N SER A 68 -8.09 3.65 -6.99
CA SER A 68 -8.58 3.53 -5.61
C SER A 68 -10.07 3.23 -5.57
N GLY A 69 -10.54 2.77 -4.41
CA GLY A 69 -11.95 2.75 -4.06
C GLY A 69 -12.43 4.05 -3.42
N TRP A 70 -13.72 4.37 -3.58
CA TRP A 70 -14.40 5.45 -2.88
C TRP A 70 -14.55 5.17 -1.38
N ALA A 71 -14.81 3.92 -1.03
CA ALA A 71 -14.89 3.43 0.35
C ALA A 71 -13.52 2.95 0.89
N ASP A 72 -12.43 3.28 0.20
CA ASP A 72 -11.07 3.01 0.65
C ASP A 72 -10.62 4.07 1.68
N GLY A 73 -9.87 3.64 2.70
CA GLY A 73 -9.25 4.55 3.68
C GLY A 73 -8.27 5.55 3.05
N TYR A 74 -7.72 5.25 1.87
CA TYR A 74 -6.75 6.07 1.13
C TYR A 74 -7.38 6.89 0.00
N ARG A 75 -8.70 7.11 0.01
CA ARG A 75 -9.48 7.78 -1.05
C ARG A 75 -8.96 9.15 -1.55
N SER A 76 -8.14 9.86 -0.76
CA SER A 76 -7.56 11.16 -1.18
C SER A 76 -6.35 11.04 -2.10
N THR A 77 -5.68 9.88 -2.12
CA THR A 77 -4.41 9.67 -2.82
C THR A 77 -4.50 9.88 -4.33
N PRO A 78 -5.50 9.35 -5.06
CA PRO A 78 -5.58 9.54 -6.51
C PRO A 78 -5.73 11.01 -6.91
N LEU A 79 -6.52 11.78 -6.15
CA LEU A 79 -6.72 13.22 -6.40
C LEU A 79 -5.45 14.02 -6.12
N LYS A 80 -4.75 13.70 -5.01
CA LYS A 80 -3.44 14.31 -4.70
C LYS A 80 -2.41 14.03 -5.80
N ALA A 81 -2.35 12.80 -6.29
CA ALA A 81 -1.43 12.42 -7.36
C ALA A 81 -1.78 13.12 -8.69
N LEU A 82 -3.07 13.19 -9.06
CA LEU A 82 -3.53 13.88 -10.26
C LEU A 82 -3.10 15.36 -10.27
N VAL A 83 -3.34 16.07 -9.16
CA VAL A 83 -2.99 17.49 -9.03
C VAL A 83 -1.47 17.67 -8.89
N GLY A 84 -0.83 16.91 -8.01
CA GLY A 84 0.58 17.06 -7.66
C GLY A 84 1.53 16.75 -8.81
N THR A 85 1.18 15.79 -9.67
CA THR A 85 2.02 15.39 -10.81
C THR A 85 1.76 16.21 -12.08
N LYS A 86 1.03 17.33 -11.98
CA LYS A 86 0.78 18.28 -13.08
C LYS A 86 0.24 17.60 -14.35
N GLY A 87 -0.64 16.61 -14.18
CA GLY A 87 -1.28 15.90 -15.29
C GLY A 87 -0.52 14.69 -15.86
N ARG A 88 0.66 14.33 -15.33
CA ARG A 88 1.34 13.07 -15.71
C ARG A 88 0.58 11.81 -15.29
N THR A 89 -0.26 11.93 -14.26
CA THR A 89 -1.04 10.83 -13.70
C THR A 89 -2.49 10.90 -14.17
N LYS A 90 -3.10 9.74 -14.43
CA LYS A 90 -4.56 9.56 -14.52
C LYS A 90 -5.07 8.84 -13.27
N ALA A 91 -6.33 9.09 -12.90
CA ALA A 91 -6.93 8.50 -11.71
C ALA A 91 -8.24 7.77 -12.03
N ILE A 92 -8.46 6.62 -11.39
CA ILE A 92 -9.73 5.88 -11.40
C ILE A 92 -10.19 5.71 -9.95
N ILE A 93 -11.41 6.15 -9.67
CA ILE A 93 -12.06 5.97 -8.37
C ILE A 93 -13.36 5.23 -8.60
N GLY A 94 -13.40 3.95 -8.23
CA GLY A 94 -14.60 3.13 -8.32
C GLY A 94 -15.36 3.04 -6.98
N PRO A 95 -16.56 2.44 -6.95
CA PRO A 95 -17.37 2.31 -5.73
C PRO A 95 -16.85 1.17 -4.83
N TRP A 96 -15.54 1.06 -4.63
CA TRP A 96 -14.88 -0.09 -4.01
C TRP A 96 -14.35 0.21 -2.61
N GLY A 97 -14.14 -0.84 -1.81
CA GLY A 97 -13.26 -0.83 -0.63
C GLY A 97 -11.79 -1.05 -0.98
N HIS A 98 -10.98 -1.38 0.03
CA HIS A 98 -9.52 -1.58 -0.10
C HIS A 98 -9.15 -2.93 -0.75
N LEU A 99 -9.44 -3.08 -2.04
CA LEU A 99 -9.25 -4.30 -2.84
C LEU A 99 -8.96 -3.94 -4.31
N TYR A 100 -8.43 -4.88 -5.09
CA TYR A 100 -8.27 -4.66 -6.53
C TYR A 100 -9.65 -4.62 -7.25
N PRO A 101 -9.83 -3.72 -8.24
CA PRO A 101 -11.11 -3.49 -8.92
C PRO A 101 -11.83 -4.73 -9.47
N HIS A 102 -11.09 -5.74 -9.93
CA HIS A 102 -11.62 -6.95 -10.57
C HIS A 102 -12.28 -7.93 -9.58
N TYR A 103 -12.05 -7.78 -8.28
CA TYR A 103 -12.76 -8.53 -7.23
C TYR A 103 -13.27 -7.67 -6.09
N ALA A 104 -13.15 -6.35 -6.17
CA ALA A 104 -13.63 -5.46 -5.14
C ALA A 104 -15.17 -5.41 -5.04
N LEU A 105 -15.64 -4.99 -3.87
CA LEU A 105 -17.05 -4.75 -3.57
C LEU A 105 -17.23 -3.34 -2.99
N PRO A 106 -18.43 -2.75 -3.08
CA PRO A 106 -19.58 -3.21 -3.88
C PRO A 106 -19.35 -3.14 -5.39
N LYS A 107 -20.25 -3.78 -6.17
CA LYS A 107 -20.29 -3.69 -7.63
C LYS A 107 -20.76 -2.29 -8.08
N PRO A 108 -20.52 -1.86 -9.34
CA PRO A 108 -19.84 -2.58 -10.44
C PRO A 108 -18.34 -2.74 -10.22
N ARG A 109 -17.80 -3.85 -10.72
CA ARG A 109 -16.36 -4.12 -10.79
C ARG A 109 -15.79 -3.59 -12.11
N MET A 110 -14.49 -3.39 -12.14
CA MET A 110 -13.74 -3.06 -13.35
C MET A 110 -12.68 -4.12 -13.56
N ASP A 111 -12.59 -4.64 -14.79
CA ASP A 111 -11.51 -5.53 -15.21
C ASP A 111 -10.48 -4.75 -16.05
N TYR A 112 -9.34 -5.36 -16.33
CA TYR A 112 -8.22 -4.73 -17.05
C TYR A 112 -8.21 -5.05 -18.56
N HIS A 113 -9.34 -5.44 -19.13
CA HIS A 113 -9.48 -5.84 -20.54
C HIS A 113 -9.51 -4.67 -21.53
#